data_AF-A0A933Q5E2-F1
#
_entry.id   AF-A0A933Q5E2-F1
#
_cell.length_a   1.000
_cell.length_b   1.000
_cell.length_c   1.000
_cell.angle_alpha   90.00
_cell.angle_beta   90.00
_cell.angle_gamma   90.00
#
_symmetry.space_group_name_H-M   'P 1'
#
loop_
_entity.id
_entity.type
_entity.pdbx_description
1 polymer ?
#
loop_
_entity_poly.entity_id
_entity_poly.type
_entity_poly.pdbx_seq_one_letter_code
_entity_poly.pdbx_strand_id
1 'polypeptide(L)'
;MHILGIFAFLLASSVCLADPGPGFTIHSINGPSNGSDEISIVIEYSYDGSHGDTVGAGARVVSGSNLEMQSYGFRPALLVKGERQVQRFVLSRPQRENSFRTDAVEVFSYVGGSFYFARKIVDYSIDWVAVPSLSSYENYGLEGFAIAYDVGDYAEAERVFDLWSKIDAVDVNGDQMLKHYMNSLMSRFKHDREGSIAKIRAWRSVRPNSIAAMLTEAWFWIAYAEHLHGRKAPDADTMSVIRQYQTKASIILNKTRPLTGRHPLWQIFQLKMAINAGLREKEVMRAFENAVLDQPKYPYLYIEAVQYLAKSDVPGRWRGINEIADRLDKAVSAINAGAYADLLDHAADSASNTVLDPFTTGYVSWPRTRDSWKALIQRYPSAYNLNRFASRACQAHDKDAFETALGKIGKRVSQGAWPPNLSLDLCRRRFLKES
;
A
#
# COMPACT_ATOMS: atom_id res chain seq x y z
N MET A 1 -38.79 41.69 23.52
CA MET A 1 -38.99 40.29 23.07
C MET A 1 -37.62 39.62 23.11
N HIS A 2 -37.33 38.89 24.19
CA HIS A 2 -36.04 38.22 24.41
C HIS A 2 -36.07 36.82 23.78
N ILE A 3 -35.06 36.51 22.96
CA ILE A 3 -34.83 35.18 22.42
C ILE A 3 -33.89 34.46 23.42
N LEU A 4 -34.42 33.48 24.15
CA LEU A 4 -33.66 32.54 24.95
C LEU A 4 -33.01 31.50 24.03
N GLY A 5 -31.68 31.44 24.04
CA GLY A 5 -30.92 30.33 23.45
C GLY A 5 -30.92 29.13 24.40
N ILE A 6 -31.40 27.99 23.91
CA ILE A 6 -31.35 26.70 24.61
C ILE A 6 -29.95 26.11 24.42
N PHE A 7 -29.13 26.12 25.47
CA PHE A 7 -27.95 25.26 25.58
C PHE A 7 -28.39 23.91 26.14
N ALA A 8 -28.30 22.85 25.34
CA ALA A 8 -28.46 21.48 25.81
C ALA A 8 -27.22 21.06 26.59
N PHE A 9 -27.36 20.90 27.91
CA PHE A 9 -26.35 20.25 28.75
C PHE A 9 -26.38 18.73 28.49
N LEU A 10 -25.30 18.19 27.94
CA LEU A 10 -25.06 16.75 27.87
C LEU A 10 -24.60 16.26 29.26
N LEU A 11 -25.37 15.36 29.85
CA LEU A 11 -25.00 14.63 31.06
C LEU A 11 -23.92 13.61 30.73
N ALA A 12 -22.69 13.81 31.24
CA ALA A 12 -21.64 12.81 31.22
C ALA A 12 -21.95 11.74 32.28
N SER A 13 -22.27 10.52 31.85
CA SER A 13 -22.37 9.36 32.74
C SER A 13 -20.98 8.81 33.04
N SER A 14 -20.44 9.13 34.21
CA SER A 14 -19.20 8.52 34.71
C SER A 14 -19.50 7.10 35.21
N VAL A 15 -19.09 6.08 34.47
CA VAL A 15 -19.18 4.68 34.90
C VAL A 15 -17.84 4.24 35.50
N CYS A 16 -17.82 3.88 36.78
CA CYS A 16 -16.66 3.26 37.43
C CYS A 16 -16.53 1.80 36.96
N LEU A 17 -15.36 1.42 36.42
CA LEU A 17 -15.08 0.07 35.89
C LEU A 17 -13.65 -0.36 36.24
N ALA A 18 -13.45 -1.68 36.37
CA ALA A 18 -12.24 -2.37 36.83
C ALA A 18 -10.93 -1.99 36.08
N ASP A 19 -9.82 -2.13 36.79
CA ASP A 19 -8.48 -1.60 36.43
C ASP A 19 -7.81 -2.42 35.31
N PRO A 20 -7.26 -1.80 34.26
CA PRO A 20 -6.67 -2.48 33.11
C PRO A 20 -5.22 -2.93 33.37
N GLY A 21 -5.00 -3.78 34.38
CA GLY A 21 -3.67 -4.37 34.66
C GLY A 21 -2.61 -3.36 35.17
N PRO A 22 -1.43 -3.85 35.59
CA PRO A 22 -0.40 -3.00 36.17
C PRO A 22 0.20 -2.04 35.12
N GLY A 23 0.24 -0.75 35.46
CA GLY A 23 0.98 0.28 34.72
C GLY A 23 0.19 1.03 33.66
N PHE A 24 -1.08 0.71 33.39
CA PHE A 24 -1.96 1.49 32.52
C PHE A 24 -3.42 1.52 32.97
N THR A 25 -3.93 2.67 33.40
CA THR A 25 -5.33 2.85 33.83
C THR A 25 -6.08 3.79 32.89
N ILE A 26 -7.32 3.47 32.48
CA ILE A 26 -8.20 4.36 31.71
C ILE A 26 -9.30 4.90 32.62
N HIS A 27 -9.31 6.23 32.83
CA HIS A 27 -10.19 6.93 33.77
C HIS A 27 -11.55 7.31 33.17
N SER A 28 -11.61 7.75 31.91
CA SER A 28 -12.88 8.12 31.24
C SER A 28 -12.79 8.06 29.72
N ILE A 29 -13.96 8.03 29.06
CA ILE A 29 -14.13 8.13 27.61
C ILE A 29 -15.18 9.19 27.28
N ASN A 30 -14.86 10.17 26.43
CA ASN A 30 -15.79 11.20 25.98
C ASN A 30 -15.78 11.35 24.45
N GLY A 31 -16.95 11.52 23.83
CA GLY A 31 -17.09 11.78 22.39
C GLY A 31 -18.48 12.29 21.99
N PRO A 32 -18.63 13.05 20.89
CA PRO A 32 -19.92 13.55 20.43
C PRO A 32 -20.86 12.40 20.04
N SER A 33 -22.15 12.54 20.34
CA SER A 33 -23.19 11.59 19.94
C SER A 33 -23.75 11.98 18.56
N ASN A 34 -23.61 11.04 17.63
CA ASN A 34 -24.32 10.90 16.36
C ASN A 34 -23.99 11.85 15.19
N GLY A 35 -23.98 11.26 13.98
CA GLY A 35 -24.17 11.96 12.70
C GLY A 35 -22.91 12.25 11.85
N SER A 36 -21.71 11.95 12.33
CA SER A 36 -20.46 12.19 11.58
C SER A 36 -19.76 10.89 11.15
N ASP A 37 -19.04 10.94 10.03
CA ASP A 37 -18.17 9.85 9.56
C ASP A 37 -16.96 9.60 10.47
N GLU A 38 -16.75 10.46 11.47
CA GLU A 38 -15.69 10.36 12.46
C GLU A 38 -16.21 10.67 13.86
N ILE A 39 -15.76 9.91 14.85
CA ILE A 39 -16.06 10.12 16.26
C ILE A 39 -14.75 10.34 16.99
N SER A 40 -14.66 11.46 17.70
CA SER A 40 -13.51 11.71 18.55
C SER A 40 -13.73 11.06 19.91
N ILE A 41 -12.81 10.18 20.30
CA ILE A 41 -12.79 9.52 21.60
C ILE A 41 -11.63 10.08 22.37
N VAL A 42 -11.92 10.74 23.49
CA VAL A 42 -10.91 11.23 24.42
C VAL A 42 -10.79 10.26 25.58
N ILE A 43 -9.59 9.70 25.77
CA ILE A 43 -9.26 8.90 26.94
C ILE A 43 -8.43 9.72 27.92
N GLU A 44 -8.69 9.57 29.20
CA GLU A 44 -7.76 9.96 30.26
C GLU A 44 -7.08 8.68 30.76
N TYR A 45 -5.75 8.66 30.82
CA TYR A 45 -4.98 7.49 31.20
C TYR A 45 -3.79 7.81 32.12
N SER A 46 -3.32 6.82 32.87
CA SER A 46 -2.01 6.89 33.56
C SER A 46 -1.09 5.81 33.00
N TYR A 47 0.18 6.13 32.72
CA TYR A 47 1.19 5.17 32.24
C TYR A 47 2.50 5.34 33.00
N ASP A 48 3.00 4.29 33.64
CA ASP A 48 4.18 4.34 34.53
C ASP A 48 5.54 4.10 33.82
N GLY A 49 5.51 3.68 32.56
CA GLY A 49 6.71 3.34 31.78
C GLY A 49 7.16 1.89 31.88
N SER A 50 6.41 1.02 32.56
CA SER A 50 6.74 -0.40 32.76
C SER A 50 6.96 -1.20 31.46
N HIS A 51 6.49 -0.68 30.32
CA HIS A 51 6.56 -1.32 29.00
C HIS A 51 7.45 -0.55 28.00
N GLY A 52 8.29 0.37 28.50
CA GLY A 52 9.22 1.18 27.70
C GLY A 52 8.61 2.46 27.11
N ASP A 53 9.41 3.19 26.33
CA ASP A 53 9.01 4.50 25.78
C ASP A 53 8.27 4.40 24.43
N THR A 54 8.21 3.20 23.84
CA THR A 54 7.60 2.94 22.53
C THR A 54 6.30 2.15 22.65
N VAL A 55 5.42 2.62 23.52
CA VAL A 55 4.07 2.09 23.67
C VAL A 55 3.10 2.84 22.77
N GLY A 56 2.35 2.09 21.96
CA GLY A 56 1.22 2.62 21.20
C GLY A 56 -0.10 2.40 21.95
N ALA A 57 -1.09 3.24 21.68
CA ALA A 57 -2.48 2.99 22.01
C ALA A 57 -3.38 3.23 20.81
N GLY A 58 -4.54 2.59 20.82
CA GLY A 58 -5.57 2.73 19.80
C GLY A 58 -6.95 2.50 20.36
N ALA A 59 -7.95 2.82 19.54
CA ALA A 59 -9.34 2.51 19.81
C ALA A 59 -9.96 1.85 18.57
N ARG A 60 -10.98 1.01 18.77
CA ARG A 60 -11.82 0.43 17.71
C ARG A 60 -13.23 0.18 18.20
N VAL A 61 -14.18 0.12 17.28
CA VAL A 61 -15.57 -0.25 17.62
C VAL A 61 -15.72 -1.76 17.82
N VAL A 62 -16.72 -2.15 18.60
CA VAL A 62 -17.11 -3.55 18.85
C VAL A 62 -18.61 -3.67 18.58
N SER A 63 -19.01 -4.69 17.81
CA SER A 63 -20.41 -4.93 17.41
C SER A 63 -20.78 -6.40 17.60
N GLY A 64 -21.86 -6.68 18.33
CA GLY A 64 -22.43 -8.02 18.49
C GLY A 64 -21.81 -8.89 19.60
N SER A 65 -22.52 -9.97 19.95
CA SER A 65 -22.16 -10.93 21.01
C SER A 65 -20.98 -11.85 20.68
N ASN A 66 -20.49 -11.81 19.44
CA ASN A 66 -19.24 -12.44 19.02
C ASN A 66 -18.30 -11.33 18.56
N LEU A 67 -17.15 -11.25 19.22
CA LEU A 67 -16.04 -10.33 19.03
C LEU A 67 -15.48 -10.28 17.59
N GLU A 68 -16.28 -9.92 16.58
CA GLU A 68 -15.80 -9.47 15.28
C GLU A 68 -15.21 -8.06 15.47
N MET A 69 -14.00 -8.05 16.05
CA MET A 69 -13.22 -6.86 16.30
C MET A 69 -12.68 -6.34 14.97
N GLN A 70 -13.41 -5.42 14.34
CA GLN A 70 -12.97 -4.79 13.11
C GLN A 70 -12.30 -3.44 13.43
N SER A 71 -11.01 -3.34 13.13
CA SER A 71 -10.17 -2.18 13.42
C SER A 71 -10.41 -1.06 12.41
N TYR A 72 -11.49 -0.29 12.57
CA TYR A 72 -11.77 0.87 11.73
C TYR A 72 -11.25 2.18 12.34
N GLY A 73 -10.68 3.06 11.52
CA GLY A 73 -10.21 4.37 11.97
C GLY A 73 -8.93 4.36 12.83
N PHE A 74 -8.15 3.28 12.79
CA PHE A 74 -6.97 3.13 13.64
C PHE A 74 -5.88 4.16 13.28
N ARG A 75 -5.70 5.16 14.13
CA ARG A 75 -4.49 5.99 14.17
C ARG A 75 -3.77 5.76 15.49
N PRO A 76 -2.66 5.01 15.49
CA PRO A 76 -1.94 4.76 16.72
C PRO A 76 -1.37 6.06 17.27
N ALA A 77 -1.50 6.24 18.58
CA ALA A 77 -0.85 7.31 19.30
C ALA A 77 0.21 6.73 20.23
N LEU A 78 1.37 7.36 20.31
CA LEU A 78 2.36 7.00 21.31
C LEU A 78 1.89 7.47 22.68
N LEU A 79 1.92 6.58 23.67
CA LEU A 79 1.62 6.95 25.05
C LEU A 79 2.79 7.72 25.66
N VAL A 80 2.46 8.83 26.29
CA VAL A 80 3.38 9.58 27.16
C VAL A 80 3.29 9.02 28.57
N LYS A 81 4.45 8.77 29.21
CA LYS A 81 4.54 8.41 30.63
C LYS A 81 4.04 9.56 31.51
N GLY A 82 3.21 9.25 32.49
CA GLY A 82 2.67 10.21 33.43
C GLY A 82 1.31 9.80 33.98
N GLU A 83 0.83 10.54 34.98
CA GLU A 83 -0.51 10.36 35.51
C GLU A 83 -1.51 11.22 34.74
N ARG A 84 -2.74 10.71 34.58
CA ARG A 84 -3.90 11.43 34.02
C ARG A 84 -3.62 12.18 32.71
N GLN A 85 -2.83 11.57 31.84
CA GLN A 85 -2.58 12.01 30.48
C GLN A 85 -3.86 11.91 29.66
N VAL A 86 -3.99 12.77 28.66
CA VAL A 86 -5.17 12.80 27.80
C VAL A 86 -4.76 12.46 26.37
N GLN A 87 -5.37 11.44 25.80
CA GLN A 87 -5.17 11.06 24.41
C GLN A 87 -6.49 11.11 23.65
N ARG A 88 -6.45 11.74 22.47
CA ARG A 88 -7.57 11.77 21.54
C ARG A 88 -7.34 10.74 20.45
N PHE A 89 -8.34 9.90 20.23
CA PHE A 89 -8.48 9.05 19.05
C PHE A 89 -9.61 9.59 18.18
N VAL A 90 -9.51 9.31 16.89
CA VAL A 90 -10.57 9.59 15.93
C VAL A 90 -10.92 8.25 15.32
N LEU A 91 -12.13 7.76 15.61
CA LEU A 91 -12.68 6.56 15.00
C LEU A 91 -13.47 6.97 13.78
N SER A 92 -13.04 6.51 12.61
CA SER A 92 -13.82 6.66 11.39
C SER A 92 -14.88 5.56 11.30
N ARG A 93 -16.00 5.89 10.65
CA ARG A 93 -17.09 4.98 10.37
C ARG A 93 -16.59 3.66 9.79
N PRO A 94 -16.98 2.52 10.37
CA PRO A 94 -16.83 1.21 9.74
C PRO A 94 -17.46 1.17 8.36
N GLN A 95 -16.72 0.65 7.38
CA GLN A 95 -17.10 0.66 5.98
C GLN A 95 -18.23 -0.33 5.70
N ARG A 96 -19.45 0.06 6.02
CA ARG A 96 -20.70 -0.67 5.75
C ARG A 96 -21.66 0.26 5.02
N GLU A 97 -22.24 -0.21 3.93
CA GLU A 97 -23.23 0.54 3.13
C GLU A 97 -24.51 0.80 3.92
N ASN A 98 -24.91 -0.16 4.75
CA ASN A 98 -26.10 -0.06 5.58
C ASN A 98 -25.82 0.71 6.86
N SER A 99 -26.88 1.31 7.40
CA SER A 99 -26.84 1.78 8.78
C SER A 99 -26.62 0.60 9.71
N PHE A 100 -25.75 0.77 10.70
CA PHE A 100 -25.53 -0.26 11.72
C PHE A 100 -25.21 0.40 13.05
N ARG A 101 -25.45 -0.34 14.13
CA ARG A 101 -25.19 0.10 15.48
C ARG A 101 -23.96 -0.61 16.02
N THR A 102 -23.07 0.14 16.66
CA THR A 102 -22.01 -0.43 17.50
C THR A 102 -22.37 -0.17 18.94
N ASP A 103 -22.23 -1.17 19.81
CA ASP A 103 -22.68 -1.06 21.20
C ASP A 103 -21.54 -0.74 22.16
N ALA A 104 -20.29 -0.93 21.72
CA ALA A 104 -19.12 -0.66 22.54
C ALA A 104 -17.92 -0.18 21.72
N VAL A 105 -16.97 0.44 22.42
CA VAL A 105 -15.64 0.77 21.92
C VAL A 105 -14.61 0.04 22.77
N GLU A 106 -13.63 -0.56 22.12
CA GLU A 106 -12.43 -1.05 22.78
C GLU A 106 -11.28 -0.04 22.64
N VAL A 107 -10.67 0.31 23.77
CA VAL A 107 -9.39 1.00 23.84
C VAL A 107 -8.32 -0.01 24.23
N PHE A 108 -7.17 0.02 23.58
CA PHE A 108 -6.08 -0.91 23.83
C PHE A 108 -4.71 -0.24 23.76
N SER A 109 -3.75 -0.75 24.52
CA SER A 109 -2.33 -0.38 24.45
C SER A 109 -1.50 -1.58 23.99
N TYR A 110 -0.39 -1.32 23.27
CA TYR A 110 0.46 -2.36 22.73
C TYR A 110 1.94 -1.96 22.62
N VAL A 111 2.81 -2.96 22.65
CA VAL A 111 4.25 -2.83 22.33
C VAL A 111 4.51 -3.49 20.98
N GLY A 112 5.27 -2.81 20.09
CA GLY A 112 5.77 -3.41 18.85
C GLY A 112 4.71 -3.84 17.82
N GLY A 113 3.50 -3.31 17.91
CA GLY A 113 2.42 -3.55 16.94
C GLY A 113 1.63 -4.86 17.09
N SER A 114 1.93 -5.71 18.08
CA SER A 114 1.29 -7.03 18.20
C SER A 114 0.99 -7.51 19.62
N PHE A 115 1.70 -7.00 20.64
CA PHE A 115 1.48 -7.41 22.01
C PHE A 115 0.61 -6.40 22.76
N TYR A 116 -0.68 -6.71 22.93
CA TYR A 116 -1.60 -5.91 23.75
C TYR A 116 -1.39 -6.23 25.23
N PHE A 117 -1.09 -5.21 26.03
CA PHE A 117 -0.91 -5.40 27.48
C PHE A 117 -2.01 -4.74 28.32
N ALA A 118 -2.80 -3.84 27.74
CA ALA A 118 -4.03 -3.34 28.35
C ALA A 118 -5.15 -3.22 27.31
N ARG A 119 -6.37 -3.57 27.72
CA ARG A 119 -7.59 -3.50 26.91
C ARG A 119 -8.74 -3.09 27.82
N LYS A 120 -9.61 -2.19 27.36
CA LYS A 120 -10.84 -1.82 28.04
C LYS A 120 -11.95 -1.64 27.03
N ILE A 121 -13.03 -2.37 27.24
CA ILE A 121 -14.27 -2.22 26.48
C ILE A 121 -15.18 -1.30 27.28
N VAL A 122 -15.75 -0.31 26.62
CA VAL A 122 -16.69 0.64 27.21
C VAL A 122 -17.95 0.64 26.37
N ASP A 123 -19.10 0.51 27.04
CA ASP A 123 -20.41 0.63 26.44
C ASP A 123 -20.52 2.02 25.80
N TYR A 124 -20.65 2.04 24.48
CA TYR A 124 -20.67 3.25 23.70
C TYR A 124 -21.49 2.98 22.43
N SER A 125 -22.79 3.24 22.54
CA SER A 125 -23.73 3.04 21.45
C SER A 125 -23.60 4.15 20.40
N ILE A 126 -23.31 3.77 19.16
CA ILE A 126 -23.27 4.67 18.01
C ILE A 126 -24.18 4.10 16.93
N ASP A 127 -25.13 4.92 16.48
CA ASP A 127 -25.90 4.63 15.27
C ASP A 127 -25.17 5.25 14.06
N TRP A 128 -24.50 4.40 13.28
CA TRP A 128 -23.90 4.81 12.03
C TRP A 128 -24.99 4.89 10.97
N VAL A 129 -25.35 6.10 10.53
CA VAL A 129 -26.39 6.30 9.51
C VAL A 129 -25.84 5.87 8.14
N ALA A 130 -26.65 5.19 7.33
CA ALA A 130 -26.31 4.89 5.95
C ALA A 130 -25.98 6.20 5.22
N VAL A 131 -24.79 6.30 4.62
CA VAL A 131 -24.49 7.45 3.76
C VAL A 131 -24.94 7.04 2.37
N PRO A 132 -25.80 7.82 1.69
CA PRO A 132 -26.20 7.53 0.31
C PRO A 132 -24.94 7.34 -0.55
N SER A 133 -24.90 6.21 -1.25
CA SER A 133 -23.74 5.75 -2.02
C SER A 133 -23.36 6.71 -3.17
N LEU A 134 -22.14 6.48 -3.67
CA LEU A 134 -21.64 6.73 -5.04
C LEU A 134 -20.60 7.84 -5.30
N SER A 135 -20.17 8.65 -4.32
CA SER A 135 -18.99 9.54 -4.49
C SER A 135 -17.80 9.26 -3.58
N SER A 136 -17.96 8.42 -2.55
CA SER A 136 -16.89 8.17 -1.57
C SER A 136 -15.75 7.29 -2.11
N TYR A 137 -15.94 6.56 -3.22
CA TYR A 137 -14.91 5.68 -3.76
C TYR A 137 -13.78 6.38 -4.52
N GLU A 138 -13.98 7.62 -4.96
CA GLU A 138 -12.88 8.48 -5.38
C GLU A 138 -12.00 8.91 -4.20
N ASN A 139 -12.54 8.89 -2.96
CA ASN A 139 -11.82 9.21 -1.73
C ASN A 139 -11.13 7.99 -1.05
N TYR A 140 -11.42 6.74 -1.44
CA TYR A 140 -10.75 5.55 -0.84
C TYR A 140 -9.32 5.33 -1.34
N GLY A 141 -8.82 6.21 -2.20
CA GLY A 141 -7.44 6.18 -2.69
C GLY A 141 -7.07 4.81 -3.24
N LEU A 142 -6.05 4.19 -2.65
CA LEU A 142 -5.39 3.00 -3.18
C LEU A 142 -6.08 1.67 -2.78
N GLU A 143 -7.11 1.71 -1.94
CA GLU A 143 -7.77 0.50 -1.40
C GLU A 143 -9.20 0.28 -1.91
N GLY A 144 -9.76 1.22 -2.70
CA GLY A 144 -11.18 1.20 -3.10
C GLY A 144 -11.64 -0.11 -3.73
N PHE A 145 -10.84 -0.68 -4.65
CA PHE A 145 -11.14 -1.97 -5.26
C PHE A 145 -11.23 -3.09 -4.22
N ALA A 146 -10.28 -3.12 -3.31
CA ALA A 146 -10.09 -4.25 -2.41
C ALA A 146 -11.11 -4.24 -1.27
N ILE A 147 -11.58 -3.05 -0.86
CA ILE A 147 -12.73 -2.87 0.02
C ILE A 147 -13.99 -3.44 -0.63
N ALA A 148 -14.30 -3.06 -1.87
CA ALA A 148 -15.47 -3.55 -2.59
C ALA A 148 -15.43 -5.08 -2.76
N TYR A 149 -14.26 -5.62 -3.13
CA TYR A 149 -14.01 -7.06 -3.17
C TYR A 149 -14.24 -7.75 -1.82
N ASP A 150 -13.80 -7.15 -0.70
CA ASP A 150 -13.89 -7.77 0.62
C ASP A 150 -15.33 -7.91 1.12
N VAL A 151 -16.17 -6.89 0.87
CA VAL A 151 -17.58 -6.87 1.28
C VAL A 151 -18.50 -7.60 0.29
N GLY A 152 -17.97 -8.04 -0.86
CA GLY A 152 -18.72 -8.73 -1.90
C GLY A 152 -19.54 -7.81 -2.81
N ASP A 153 -19.28 -6.50 -2.80
CA ASP A 153 -19.83 -5.59 -3.80
C ASP A 153 -19.05 -5.69 -5.11
N TYR A 154 -19.39 -6.72 -5.87
CA TYR A 154 -18.77 -7.00 -7.17
C TYR A 154 -19.14 -5.98 -8.24
N ALA A 155 -20.22 -5.20 -8.06
CA ALA A 155 -20.55 -4.12 -8.98
C ALA A 155 -19.54 -2.99 -8.86
N GLU A 156 -19.27 -2.58 -7.63
CA GLU A 156 -18.30 -1.53 -7.36
C GLU A 156 -16.87 -1.98 -7.64
N ALA A 157 -16.52 -3.22 -7.31
CA ALA A 157 -15.20 -3.78 -7.65
C ALA A 157 -14.92 -3.69 -9.16
N GLU A 158 -15.91 -4.00 -10.03
CA GLU A 158 -15.78 -3.85 -11.48
C GLU A 158 -15.67 -2.39 -11.91
N ARG A 159 -16.48 -1.50 -11.34
CA ARG A 159 -16.42 -0.07 -11.64
C ARG A 159 -15.04 0.51 -11.33
N VAL A 160 -14.48 0.19 -10.15
CA VAL A 160 -13.14 0.64 -9.75
C VAL A 160 -12.06 0.01 -10.63
N PHE A 161 -12.19 -1.29 -10.95
CA PHE A 161 -11.27 -1.96 -11.87
C PHE A 161 -11.22 -1.28 -13.24
N ASP A 162 -12.37 -1.00 -13.84
CA ASP A 162 -12.46 -0.34 -15.14
C ASP A 162 -11.88 1.08 -15.10
N LEU A 163 -12.12 1.82 -14.01
CA LEU A 163 -11.52 3.14 -13.78
C LEU A 163 -10.00 3.05 -13.72
N TRP A 164 -9.46 2.12 -12.93
CA TRP A 164 -8.03 1.95 -12.72
C TRP A 164 -7.31 1.40 -13.95
N SER A 165 -8.03 0.72 -14.84
CA SER A 165 -7.50 0.13 -16.07
C SER A 165 -7.19 1.17 -17.16
N LYS A 166 -7.59 2.43 -16.97
CA LYS A 166 -7.25 3.52 -17.88
C LYS A 166 -5.78 3.90 -17.71
N ILE A 167 -5.11 4.19 -18.83
CA ILE A 167 -3.68 4.50 -18.86
C ILE A 167 -3.31 5.82 -18.15
N ASP A 168 -4.28 6.71 -17.97
CA ASP A 168 -4.13 7.98 -17.27
C ASP A 168 -4.62 7.90 -15.80
N ALA A 169 -5.11 6.75 -15.35
CA ALA A 169 -5.44 6.52 -13.96
C ALA A 169 -4.14 6.33 -13.16
N VAL A 170 -3.65 7.42 -12.60
CA VAL A 170 -2.45 7.47 -11.75
C VAL A 170 -2.76 8.03 -10.38
N ASP A 171 -1.96 7.64 -9.38
CA ASP A 171 -2.05 8.19 -8.04
C ASP A 171 -1.31 9.54 -7.89
N VAL A 172 -1.26 10.05 -6.66
CA VAL A 172 -0.59 11.32 -6.32
C VAL A 172 0.93 11.32 -6.54
N ASN A 173 1.54 10.14 -6.75
CA ASN A 173 2.96 9.97 -7.05
C ASN A 173 3.21 9.75 -8.56
N GLY A 174 2.15 9.53 -9.35
CA GLY A 174 2.24 9.17 -10.76
C GLY A 174 2.26 7.67 -11.02
N ASP A 175 2.06 6.83 -10.01
CA ASP A 175 1.97 5.37 -10.16
C ASP A 175 0.63 4.98 -10.80
N GLN A 176 0.64 4.05 -11.76
CA GLN A 176 -0.58 3.52 -12.37
C GLN A 176 -1.46 2.80 -11.33
N MET A 177 -2.75 3.09 -11.30
CA MET A 177 -3.68 2.56 -10.30
C MET A 177 -3.83 1.02 -10.36
N LEU A 178 -3.62 0.39 -11.53
CA LEU A 178 -3.60 -1.08 -11.65
C LEU A 178 -2.50 -1.76 -10.79
N LYS A 179 -1.41 -1.07 -10.47
CA LYS A 179 -0.40 -1.56 -9.52
C LYS A 179 -1.01 -1.75 -8.13
N HIS A 180 -1.83 -0.79 -7.70
CA HIS A 180 -2.51 -0.82 -6.41
C HIS A 180 -3.58 -1.91 -6.34
N TYR A 181 -4.25 -2.21 -7.46
CA TYR A 181 -5.12 -3.40 -7.57
C TYR A 181 -4.37 -4.70 -7.24
N MET A 182 -3.18 -4.91 -7.81
CA MET A 182 -2.40 -6.12 -7.55
C MET A 182 -1.90 -6.19 -6.11
N ASN A 183 -1.34 -5.07 -5.61
CA ASN A 183 -0.76 -4.99 -4.27
C ASN A 183 -1.80 -5.18 -3.15
N SER A 184 -2.95 -4.51 -3.28
CA SER A 184 -4.04 -4.58 -2.28
C SER A 184 -4.61 -5.99 -2.16
N LEU A 185 -4.73 -6.71 -3.27
CA LEU A 185 -5.15 -8.12 -3.29
C LEU A 185 -4.09 -9.08 -2.75
N MET A 186 -2.81 -8.87 -3.08
CA MET A 186 -1.73 -9.75 -2.65
C MET A 186 -1.66 -9.88 -1.12
N SER A 187 -1.84 -8.77 -0.38
CA SER A 187 -1.88 -8.80 1.09
C SER A 187 -3.06 -9.63 1.61
N ARG A 188 -4.24 -9.53 0.98
CA ARG A 188 -5.46 -10.25 1.40
C ARG A 188 -5.32 -11.74 1.17
N PHE A 189 -4.83 -12.11 0.00
CA PHE A 189 -4.57 -13.51 -0.34
C PHE A 189 -3.62 -14.12 0.69
N LYS A 190 -2.52 -13.44 1.03
CA LYS A 190 -1.58 -13.97 2.03
C LYS A 190 -2.23 -14.36 3.37
N HIS A 191 -3.29 -13.67 3.80
CA HIS A 191 -3.94 -13.91 5.10
C HIS A 191 -5.09 -14.93 5.07
N ASP A 192 -5.81 -15.05 3.97
CA ASP A 192 -6.98 -15.94 3.87
C ASP A 192 -7.12 -16.56 2.48
N ARG A 193 -6.56 -17.77 2.31
CA ARG A 193 -6.59 -18.49 1.03
C ARG A 193 -7.96 -19.01 0.66
N GLU A 194 -8.57 -19.76 1.57
CA GLU A 194 -9.82 -20.45 1.28
C GLU A 194 -10.97 -19.44 1.15
N GLY A 195 -11.02 -18.41 2.00
CA GLY A 195 -12.02 -17.35 1.88
C GLY A 195 -11.82 -16.49 0.64
N SER A 196 -10.57 -16.18 0.27
CA SER A 196 -10.31 -15.43 -0.97
C SER A 196 -10.73 -16.20 -2.22
N ILE A 197 -10.38 -17.49 -2.37
CA ILE A 197 -10.83 -18.24 -3.55
C ILE A 197 -12.34 -18.48 -3.54
N ALA A 198 -12.97 -18.64 -2.37
CA ALA A 198 -14.42 -18.73 -2.27
C ALA A 198 -15.11 -17.44 -2.74
N LYS A 199 -14.61 -16.27 -2.33
CA LYS A 199 -15.10 -14.95 -2.80
C LYS A 199 -14.93 -14.79 -4.30
N ILE A 200 -13.78 -15.15 -4.86
CA ILE A 200 -13.54 -15.09 -6.31
C ILE A 200 -14.53 -15.99 -7.07
N ARG A 201 -14.79 -17.21 -6.56
CA ARG A 201 -15.77 -18.13 -7.16
C ARG A 201 -17.19 -17.59 -7.07
N ALA A 202 -17.57 -16.99 -5.95
CA ALA A 202 -18.86 -16.32 -5.79
C ALA A 202 -19.01 -15.15 -6.78
N TRP A 203 -17.97 -14.33 -6.95
CA TRP A 203 -17.96 -13.28 -7.97
C TRP A 203 -18.17 -13.86 -9.37
N ARG A 204 -17.41 -14.90 -9.74
CA ARG A 204 -17.53 -15.55 -11.04
C ARG A 204 -18.87 -16.22 -11.29
N SER A 205 -19.58 -16.67 -10.25
CA SER A 205 -20.92 -17.27 -10.42
C SER A 205 -21.97 -16.20 -10.72
N VAL A 206 -21.89 -15.03 -10.08
CA VAL A 206 -22.83 -13.94 -10.33
C VAL A 206 -22.50 -13.11 -11.57
N ARG A 207 -21.21 -13.04 -11.96
CA ARG A 207 -20.72 -12.29 -13.13
C ARG A 207 -19.75 -13.14 -13.97
N PRO A 208 -20.24 -14.14 -14.71
CA PRO A 208 -19.39 -15.11 -15.42
C PRO A 208 -18.50 -14.51 -16.51
N ASN A 209 -18.83 -13.33 -17.03
CA ASN A 209 -18.08 -12.61 -18.06
C ASN A 209 -17.22 -11.46 -17.51
N SER A 210 -17.10 -11.33 -16.19
CA SER A 210 -16.30 -10.29 -15.56
C SER A 210 -14.81 -10.43 -15.87
N ILE A 211 -14.25 -9.47 -16.60
CA ILE A 211 -12.80 -9.38 -16.85
C ILE A 211 -12.04 -9.24 -15.53
N ALA A 212 -12.54 -8.39 -14.62
CA ALA A 212 -11.97 -8.18 -13.31
C ALA A 212 -11.90 -9.48 -12.51
N ALA A 213 -13.01 -10.21 -12.36
CA ALA A 213 -13.04 -11.48 -11.62
C ALA A 213 -12.10 -12.54 -12.22
N MET A 214 -12.07 -12.64 -13.54
CA MET A 214 -11.18 -13.56 -14.27
C MET A 214 -9.70 -13.27 -13.98
N LEU A 215 -9.32 -12.00 -14.02
CA LEU A 215 -7.94 -11.56 -13.75
C LEU A 215 -7.61 -11.60 -12.26
N THR A 216 -8.57 -11.37 -11.37
CA THR A 216 -8.42 -11.58 -9.91
C THR A 216 -8.09 -13.05 -9.61
N GLU A 217 -8.78 -14.00 -10.26
CA GLU A 217 -8.48 -15.43 -10.07
C GLU A 217 -7.10 -15.82 -10.59
N ALA A 218 -6.70 -15.32 -11.75
CA ALA A 218 -5.35 -15.55 -12.26
C ALA A 218 -4.29 -14.97 -11.31
N TRP A 219 -4.51 -13.73 -10.84
CA TRP A 219 -3.61 -13.07 -9.90
C TRP A 219 -3.52 -13.80 -8.57
N PHE A 220 -4.63 -14.33 -8.05
CA PHE A 220 -4.66 -15.15 -6.83
C PHE A 220 -3.62 -16.27 -6.91
N TRP A 221 -3.65 -17.09 -7.97
CA TRP A 221 -2.70 -18.20 -8.10
C TRP A 221 -1.25 -17.74 -8.31
N ILE A 222 -1.04 -16.65 -9.06
CA ILE A 222 0.30 -16.08 -9.26
C ILE A 222 0.88 -15.55 -7.95
N ALA A 223 0.10 -14.77 -7.19
CA ALA A 223 0.52 -14.18 -5.93
C ALA A 223 0.91 -15.24 -4.88
N TYR A 224 0.22 -16.40 -4.83
CA TYR A 224 0.67 -17.51 -3.97
C TYR A 224 1.96 -18.15 -4.45
N ALA A 225 2.11 -18.35 -5.76
CA ALA A 225 3.36 -18.88 -6.30
C ALA A 225 4.54 -17.94 -5.96
N GLU A 226 4.35 -16.63 -6.07
CA GLU A 226 5.33 -15.62 -5.66
C GLU A 226 5.60 -15.65 -4.15
N HIS A 227 4.57 -15.78 -3.33
CA HIS A 227 4.72 -15.86 -1.88
C HIS A 227 5.56 -17.06 -1.44
N LEU A 228 5.34 -18.23 -2.06
CA LEU A 228 6.06 -19.47 -1.76
C LEU A 228 7.52 -19.45 -2.19
N HIS A 229 7.88 -18.68 -3.23
CA HIS A 229 9.29 -18.47 -3.60
C HIS A 229 10.07 -17.75 -2.49
N GLY A 230 9.42 -16.87 -1.72
CA GLY A 230 9.99 -16.26 -0.51
C GLY A 230 11.34 -15.59 -0.72
N ARG A 231 12.19 -15.61 0.33
CA ARG A 231 13.57 -15.07 0.30
C ARG A 231 14.65 -16.15 0.13
N LYS A 232 14.29 -17.42 0.31
CA LYS A 232 15.20 -18.57 0.22
C LYS A 232 14.73 -19.46 -0.92
N ALA A 233 15.67 -20.16 -1.56
CA ALA A 233 15.32 -21.14 -2.58
C ALA A 233 14.31 -22.16 -2.00
N PRO A 234 13.13 -22.35 -2.63
CA PRO A 234 12.15 -23.33 -2.19
C PRO A 234 12.66 -24.76 -2.34
N ASP A 235 12.25 -25.65 -1.44
CA ASP A 235 12.52 -27.09 -1.55
C ASP A 235 11.71 -27.76 -2.68
N ALA A 236 11.96 -29.05 -2.93
CA ALA A 236 11.32 -29.79 -4.02
C ALA A 236 9.80 -29.85 -3.91
N ASP A 237 9.27 -30.00 -2.69
CA ASP A 237 7.84 -30.09 -2.41
C ASP A 237 7.16 -28.73 -2.62
N THR A 238 7.76 -27.66 -2.10
CA THR A 238 7.31 -26.28 -2.31
C THR A 238 7.33 -25.92 -3.79
N MET A 239 8.39 -26.34 -4.52
CA MET A 239 8.46 -26.17 -5.97
C MET A 239 7.36 -26.92 -6.72
N SER A 240 6.93 -28.09 -6.22
CA SER A 240 5.78 -28.81 -6.78
C SER A 240 4.49 -28.00 -6.62
N VAL A 241 4.26 -27.41 -5.44
CA VAL A 241 3.10 -26.55 -5.18
C VAL A 241 3.12 -25.28 -6.04
N ILE A 242 4.27 -24.63 -6.16
CA ILE A 242 4.45 -23.45 -7.05
C ILE A 242 4.04 -23.79 -8.48
N ARG A 243 4.53 -24.91 -9.03
CA ARG A 243 4.16 -25.37 -10.39
C ARG A 243 2.67 -25.64 -10.53
N GLN A 244 2.02 -26.20 -9.51
CA GLN A 244 0.57 -26.40 -9.53
C GLN A 244 -0.19 -25.07 -9.60
N TYR A 245 0.23 -24.06 -8.83
CA TYR A 245 -0.42 -22.74 -8.86
C TYR A 245 -0.17 -22.01 -10.19
N GLN A 246 1.04 -22.09 -10.74
CA GLN A 246 1.33 -21.57 -12.09
C GLN A 246 0.47 -22.25 -13.16
N THR A 247 0.24 -23.56 -13.03
CA THR A 247 -0.62 -24.31 -13.95
C THR A 247 -2.06 -23.81 -13.88
N LYS A 248 -2.60 -23.58 -12.67
CA LYS A 248 -3.94 -23.01 -12.48
C LYS A 248 -4.06 -21.60 -13.08
N ALA A 249 -3.08 -20.73 -12.82
CA ALA A 249 -3.04 -19.39 -13.42
C ALA A 249 -3.03 -19.46 -14.96
N SER A 250 -2.17 -20.32 -15.53
CA SER A 250 -2.05 -20.51 -16.98
C SER A 250 -3.35 -21.00 -17.62
N ILE A 251 -4.04 -21.97 -16.99
CA ILE A 251 -5.35 -22.45 -17.45
C ILE A 251 -6.36 -21.29 -17.51
N ILE A 252 -6.44 -20.47 -16.46
CA ILE A 252 -7.34 -19.32 -16.42
C ILE A 252 -6.98 -18.32 -17.52
N LEU A 253 -5.72 -17.89 -17.60
CA LEU A 253 -5.27 -16.89 -18.57
C LEU A 253 -5.46 -17.34 -20.02
N ASN A 254 -5.25 -18.62 -20.32
CA ASN A 254 -5.49 -19.17 -21.66
C ASN A 254 -6.98 -19.22 -21.99
N LYS A 255 -7.82 -19.65 -21.04
CA LYS A 255 -9.27 -19.70 -21.22
C LYS A 255 -9.86 -18.30 -21.40
N THR A 256 -9.34 -17.29 -20.71
CA THR A 256 -9.88 -15.92 -20.73
C THR A 256 -9.23 -15.04 -21.79
N ARG A 257 -8.18 -15.52 -22.47
CA ARG A 257 -7.44 -14.77 -23.51
C ARG A 257 -8.33 -14.08 -24.55
N PRO A 258 -9.44 -14.67 -25.06
CA PRO A 258 -10.31 -13.97 -26.02
C PRO A 258 -10.89 -12.65 -25.49
N LEU A 259 -11.12 -12.55 -24.17
CA LEU A 259 -11.67 -11.37 -23.50
C LEU A 259 -10.57 -10.48 -22.91
N THR A 260 -9.52 -11.08 -22.37
CA THR A 260 -8.52 -10.39 -21.54
C THR A 260 -7.16 -10.25 -22.22
N GLY A 261 -6.93 -10.86 -23.37
CA GLY A 261 -5.59 -11.00 -23.98
C GLY A 261 -4.91 -9.69 -24.30
N ARG A 262 -5.66 -8.60 -24.52
CA ARG A 262 -5.10 -7.25 -24.69
C ARG A 262 -5.05 -6.43 -23.41
N HIS A 263 -5.56 -6.94 -22.29
CA HIS A 263 -5.60 -6.18 -21.05
C HIS A 263 -4.20 -6.05 -20.43
N PRO A 264 -3.80 -4.88 -19.89
CA PRO A 264 -2.49 -4.68 -19.27
C PRO A 264 -2.16 -5.71 -18.19
N LEU A 265 -3.14 -6.04 -17.32
CA LEU A 265 -2.96 -7.08 -16.30
C LEU A 265 -2.70 -8.48 -16.88
N TRP A 266 -3.38 -8.87 -17.96
CA TRP A 266 -3.13 -10.17 -18.57
C TRP A 266 -1.69 -10.27 -19.08
N GLN A 267 -1.20 -9.19 -19.71
CA GLN A 267 0.15 -9.10 -20.25
C GLN A 267 1.21 -9.19 -19.13
N ILE A 268 1.02 -8.46 -18.03
CA ILE A 268 1.95 -8.56 -16.91
C ILE A 268 1.89 -9.92 -16.23
N PHE A 269 0.72 -10.56 -16.14
CA PHE A 269 0.61 -11.90 -15.58
C PHE A 269 1.37 -12.95 -16.40
N GLN A 270 1.36 -12.84 -17.73
CA GLN A 270 2.19 -13.68 -18.59
C GLN A 270 3.69 -13.46 -18.33
N LEU A 271 4.14 -12.21 -18.23
CA LEU A 271 5.54 -11.89 -17.92
C LEU A 271 5.94 -12.44 -16.54
N LYS A 272 5.12 -12.22 -15.51
CA LYS A 272 5.35 -12.76 -14.16
C LYS A 272 5.40 -14.27 -14.14
N MET A 273 4.51 -14.97 -14.86
CA MET A 273 4.60 -16.43 -14.99
C MET A 273 5.91 -16.89 -15.62
N ALA A 274 6.40 -16.20 -16.66
CA ALA A 274 7.69 -16.50 -17.28
C ALA A 274 8.86 -16.33 -16.28
N ILE A 275 8.84 -15.25 -15.49
CA ILE A 275 9.83 -15.00 -14.43
C ILE A 275 9.75 -16.09 -13.35
N ASN A 276 8.56 -16.35 -12.82
CA ASN A 276 8.34 -17.27 -11.70
C ASN A 276 8.60 -18.74 -12.09
N ALA A 277 8.51 -19.09 -13.38
CA ALA A 277 8.86 -20.40 -13.91
C ALA A 277 10.39 -20.60 -14.02
N GLY A 278 11.19 -19.56 -13.73
CA GLY A 278 12.65 -19.64 -13.83
C GLY A 278 13.12 -19.80 -15.27
N LEU A 279 12.37 -19.27 -16.25
CA LEU A 279 12.79 -19.31 -17.64
C LEU A 279 14.10 -18.53 -17.84
N ARG A 280 14.83 -18.87 -18.90
CA ARG A 280 16.09 -18.17 -19.21
C ARG A 280 15.79 -16.72 -19.57
N GLU A 281 16.77 -15.84 -19.39
CA GLU A 281 16.65 -14.42 -19.69
C GLU A 281 16.06 -14.14 -21.08
N LYS A 282 16.55 -14.84 -22.12
CA LYS A 282 16.03 -14.72 -23.49
C LYS A 282 14.52 -15.02 -23.61
N GLU A 283 14.00 -15.95 -22.81
CA GLU A 283 12.60 -16.34 -22.80
C GLU A 283 11.75 -15.33 -22.03
N VAL A 284 12.24 -14.84 -20.89
CA VAL A 284 11.62 -13.74 -20.13
C VAL A 284 11.55 -12.46 -20.97
N MET A 285 12.66 -12.08 -21.62
CA MET A 285 12.70 -10.91 -22.49
C MET A 285 11.79 -11.06 -23.70
N ARG A 286 11.63 -12.27 -24.26
CA ARG A 286 10.62 -12.51 -25.31
C ARG A 286 9.20 -12.29 -24.80
N ALA A 287 8.88 -12.74 -23.58
CA ALA A 287 7.56 -12.50 -22.99
C ALA A 287 7.32 -11.00 -22.77
N PHE A 288 8.35 -10.27 -22.29
CA PHE A 288 8.32 -8.82 -22.19
C PHE A 288 8.07 -8.16 -23.55
N GLU A 289 8.84 -8.52 -24.59
CA GLU A 289 8.69 -7.97 -25.94
C GLU A 289 7.28 -8.16 -26.49
N ASN A 290 6.71 -9.34 -26.32
CA ASN A 290 5.32 -9.61 -26.73
C ASN A 290 4.33 -8.73 -25.97
N ALA A 291 4.53 -8.55 -24.66
CA ALA A 291 3.65 -7.74 -23.83
C ALA A 291 3.67 -6.25 -24.21
N VAL A 292 4.84 -5.69 -24.48
CA VAL A 292 4.97 -4.28 -24.87
C VAL A 292 4.56 -4.00 -26.32
N LEU A 293 4.47 -5.02 -27.18
CA LEU A 293 3.83 -4.87 -28.49
C LEU A 293 2.33 -4.57 -28.35
N ASP A 294 1.66 -5.24 -27.41
CA ASP A 294 0.23 -5.03 -27.15
C ASP A 294 -0.02 -3.82 -26.24
N GLN A 295 0.88 -3.55 -25.29
CA GLN A 295 0.72 -2.53 -24.24
C GLN A 295 1.97 -1.64 -24.08
N PRO A 296 2.41 -0.91 -25.14
CA PRO A 296 3.68 -0.17 -25.14
C PRO A 296 3.71 0.99 -24.14
N LYS A 297 2.56 1.46 -23.67
CA LYS A 297 2.46 2.60 -22.75
C LYS A 297 2.34 2.19 -21.29
N TYR A 298 2.17 0.91 -20.99
CA TYR A 298 1.91 0.46 -19.61
C TYR A 298 3.24 0.28 -18.86
N PRO A 299 3.63 1.21 -17.96
CA PRO A 299 4.96 1.26 -17.38
C PRO A 299 5.32 0.02 -16.55
N TYR A 300 4.31 -0.65 -15.98
CA TYR A 300 4.55 -1.78 -15.08
C TYR A 300 5.14 -3.02 -15.78
N LEU A 301 4.94 -3.17 -17.11
CA LEU A 301 5.65 -4.19 -17.90
C LEU A 301 7.16 -3.94 -17.90
N TYR A 302 7.55 -2.68 -18.05
CA TYR A 302 8.94 -2.25 -18.07
C TYR A 302 9.54 -2.40 -16.68
N ILE A 303 8.82 -2.00 -15.62
CA ILE A 303 9.24 -2.14 -14.23
C ILE A 303 9.59 -3.60 -13.94
N GLU A 304 8.71 -4.54 -14.27
CA GLU A 304 8.93 -5.95 -13.95
C GLU A 304 10.10 -6.55 -14.75
N ALA A 305 10.31 -6.12 -16.00
CA ALA A 305 11.49 -6.50 -16.78
C ALA A 305 12.79 -5.94 -16.19
N VAL A 306 12.85 -4.66 -15.80
CA VAL A 306 14.07 -4.10 -15.20
C VAL A 306 14.35 -4.68 -13.82
N GLN A 307 13.33 -4.98 -13.02
CA GLN A 307 13.50 -5.62 -11.72
C GLN A 307 14.05 -7.05 -11.87
N TYR A 308 13.63 -7.78 -12.91
CA TYR A 308 14.21 -9.08 -13.25
C TYR A 308 15.69 -8.95 -13.61
N LEU A 309 16.04 -8.04 -14.53
CA LEU A 309 17.44 -7.82 -14.93
C LEU A 309 18.32 -7.30 -13.78
N ALA A 310 17.78 -6.45 -12.91
CA ALA A 310 18.49 -5.88 -11.77
C ALA A 310 18.91 -6.94 -10.73
N LYS A 311 18.20 -8.08 -10.67
CA LYS A 311 18.52 -9.22 -9.80
C LYS A 311 19.54 -10.19 -10.41
N SER A 312 19.87 -10.03 -11.69
CA SER A 312 20.83 -10.89 -12.40
C SER A 312 22.26 -10.42 -12.15
N ASP A 313 23.20 -11.32 -11.86
CA ASP A 313 24.62 -10.97 -11.65
C ASP A 313 25.42 -10.80 -12.96
N VAL A 314 24.73 -10.75 -14.10
CA VAL A 314 25.36 -10.67 -15.43
C VAL A 314 26.04 -9.30 -15.64
N PRO A 315 27.33 -9.28 -16.05
CA PRO A 315 28.02 -8.05 -16.44
C PRO A 315 27.27 -7.31 -17.55
N GLY A 316 27.12 -5.98 -17.40
CA GLY A 316 26.44 -5.16 -18.40
C GLY A 316 24.91 -5.11 -18.31
N ARG A 317 24.28 -5.72 -17.29
CA ARG A 317 22.81 -5.66 -17.05
C ARG A 317 22.25 -4.24 -17.10
N TRP A 318 23.02 -3.25 -16.63
CA TRP A 318 22.63 -1.84 -16.61
C TRP A 318 22.47 -1.25 -18.03
N ARG A 319 23.17 -1.79 -19.04
CA ARG A 319 22.93 -1.41 -20.44
C ARG A 319 21.50 -1.79 -20.87
N GLY A 320 21.10 -3.05 -20.63
CA GLY A 320 19.75 -3.51 -20.95
C GLY A 320 18.66 -2.76 -20.16
N ILE A 321 18.91 -2.47 -18.89
CA ILE A 321 17.99 -1.64 -18.06
C ILE A 321 17.83 -0.24 -18.67
N ASN A 322 18.91 0.40 -19.11
CA ASN A 322 18.82 1.71 -19.76
C ASN A 322 18.10 1.66 -21.11
N GLU A 323 18.33 0.63 -21.93
CA GLU A 323 17.62 0.46 -23.20
C GLU A 323 16.10 0.31 -23.00
N ILE A 324 15.70 -0.44 -21.97
CA ILE A 324 14.28 -0.57 -21.58
C ILE A 324 13.74 0.78 -21.08
N ALA A 325 14.52 1.53 -20.29
CA ALA A 325 14.15 2.86 -19.82
C ALA A 325 13.95 3.86 -20.97
N ASP A 326 14.85 3.86 -21.95
CA ASP A 326 14.76 4.71 -23.15
C ASP A 326 13.51 4.41 -23.96
N ARG A 327 13.19 3.12 -24.10
CA ARG A 327 11.99 2.69 -24.81
C ARG A 327 10.72 3.15 -24.10
N LEU A 328 10.65 3.00 -22.78
CA LEU A 328 9.51 3.49 -22.01
C LEU A 328 9.38 5.00 -22.16
N ASP A 329 10.45 5.75 -21.88
CA ASP A 329 10.49 7.21 -21.94
C ASP A 329 9.97 7.72 -23.31
N LYS A 330 10.39 7.08 -24.41
CA LYS A 330 9.86 7.36 -25.74
C LYS A 330 8.37 7.05 -25.87
N ALA A 331 7.92 5.89 -25.41
CA ALA A 331 6.54 5.42 -25.55
C ALA A 331 5.53 6.27 -24.75
N VAL A 332 5.94 6.82 -23.60
CA VAL A 332 5.07 7.57 -22.69
C VAL A 332 5.41 9.06 -22.57
N SER A 333 6.38 9.58 -23.33
CA SER A 333 6.83 10.99 -23.31
C SER A 333 5.70 12.03 -23.25
N ALA A 334 4.58 11.79 -23.93
CA ALA A 334 3.42 12.70 -23.93
C ALA A 334 2.56 12.65 -22.66
N ILE A 335 2.57 11.52 -21.93
CA ILE A 335 1.63 11.24 -20.83
C ILE A 335 2.31 11.00 -19.49
N ASN A 336 3.62 10.75 -19.45
CA ASN A 336 4.35 10.49 -18.22
C ASN A 336 5.76 11.09 -18.29
N ALA A 337 5.85 12.35 -17.85
CA ALA A 337 7.13 13.00 -17.64
C ALA A 337 7.78 12.39 -16.38
N GLY A 338 9.00 11.85 -16.52
CA GLY A 338 9.70 11.20 -15.40
C GLY A 338 9.80 9.68 -15.46
N ALA A 339 9.26 9.05 -16.51
CA ALA A 339 9.25 7.59 -16.64
C ALA A 339 10.66 6.96 -16.60
N TYR A 340 11.66 7.64 -17.18
CA TYR A 340 13.06 7.19 -17.10
C TYR A 340 13.57 7.11 -15.66
N ALA A 341 13.38 8.17 -14.86
CA ALA A 341 13.78 8.20 -13.45
C ALA A 341 13.03 7.16 -12.61
N ASP A 342 11.71 7.06 -12.77
CA ASP A 342 10.90 6.13 -12.00
C ASP A 342 11.29 4.66 -12.28
N LEU A 343 11.58 4.32 -13.53
CA LEU A 343 11.99 2.97 -13.88
C LEU A 343 13.37 2.60 -13.29
N LEU A 344 14.34 3.51 -13.37
CA LEU A 344 15.67 3.30 -12.80
C LEU A 344 15.63 3.17 -11.28
N ASP A 345 14.72 3.90 -10.63
CA ASP A 345 14.51 3.82 -9.20
C ASP A 345 14.04 2.41 -8.78
N HIS A 346 13.06 1.84 -9.48
CA HIS A 346 12.62 0.46 -9.26
C HIS A 346 13.72 -0.58 -9.52
N ALA A 347 14.57 -0.34 -10.52
CA ALA A 347 15.73 -1.18 -10.79
C ALA A 347 16.77 -1.09 -9.65
N ALA A 348 17.07 0.12 -9.17
CA ALA A 348 18.00 0.34 -8.07
C ALA A 348 17.53 -0.30 -6.76
N ASP A 349 16.23 -0.20 -6.45
CA ASP A 349 15.65 -0.85 -5.27
C ASP A 349 15.69 -2.37 -5.36
N SER A 350 15.51 -2.94 -6.55
CA SER A 350 15.64 -4.39 -6.75
C SER A 350 17.09 -4.87 -6.69
N ALA A 351 18.03 -4.00 -7.05
CA ALA A 351 19.46 -4.26 -6.97
C ALA A 351 20.04 -4.03 -5.57
N SER A 352 19.29 -3.52 -4.58
CA SER A 352 19.85 -3.02 -3.30
C SER A 352 20.55 -4.06 -2.43
N ASN A 353 20.40 -5.36 -2.74
CA ASN A 353 21.19 -6.43 -2.12
C ASN A 353 22.59 -6.59 -2.75
N THR A 354 22.84 -5.89 -3.86
CA THR A 354 24.11 -5.84 -4.57
C THR A 354 24.75 -4.47 -4.33
N VAL A 355 26.03 -4.44 -3.99
CA VAL A 355 26.79 -3.24 -3.54
C VAL A 355 26.97 -2.18 -4.65
N LEU A 356 26.40 -2.37 -5.84
CA LEU A 356 26.67 -1.55 -7.01
C LEU A 356 25.72 -0.36 -7.11
N ASP A 357 26.26 0.84 -6.85
CA ASP A 357 25.59 2.10 -7.17
C ASP A 357 25.51 2.27 -8.70
N PRO A 358 24.31 2.33 -9.30
CA PRO A 358 24.14 2.47 -10.75
C PRO A 358 24.86 3.68 -11.34
N PHE A 359 24.99 4.77 -10.58
CA PHE A 359 25.60 6.01 -11.04
C PHE A 359 27.13 5.94 -11.10
N THR A 360 27.75 5.04 -10.31
CA THR A 360 29.22 4.83 -10.32
C THR A 360 29.69 3.93 -11.45
N THR A 361 28.81 3.07 -11.98
CA THR A 361 29.16 2.11 -13.03
C THR A 361 29.26 2.72 -14.43
N GLY A 362 28.88 4.00 -14.59
CA GLY A 362 28.92 4.73 -15.86
C GLY A 362 27.80 4.37 -16.85
N TYR A 363 26.96 3.37 -16.56
CA TYR A 363 25.84 3.03 -17.42
C TYR A 363 24.66 3.99 -17.24
N VAL A 364 24.37 4.44 -16.01
CA VAL A 364 23.26 5.35 -15.74
C VAL A 364 23.74 6.80 -15.67
N SER A 365 23.17 7.67 -16.51
CA SER A 365 23.53 9.10 -16.54
C SER A 365 22.78 9.87 -15.46
N TRP A 366 23.48 10.26 -14.39
CA TRP A 366 22.87 11.09 -13.34
C TRP A 366 22.23 12.39 -13.85
N PRO A 367 22.87 13.20 -14.72
CA PRO A 367 22.24 14.42 -15.24
C PRO A 367 20.87 14.16 -15.87
N ARG A 368 20.76 13.09 -16.68
CA ARG A 368 19.49 12.71 -17.31
C ARG A 368 18.48 12.20 -16.29
N THR A 369 18.90 11.34 -15.36
CA THR A 369 18.03 10.84 -14.28
C THR A 369 17.50 11.97 -13.42
N ARG A 370 18.35 12.95 -13.08
CA ARG A 370 18.00 14.15 -12.34
C ARG A 370 16.94 14.99 -13.06
N ASP A 371 17.11 15.22 -14.36
CA ASP A 371 16.16 16.01 -15.13
C ASP A 371 14.82 15.28 -15.29
N SER A 372 14.84 13.96 -15.45
CA SER A 372 13.65 13.12 -15.43
C SER A 372 12.92 13.18 -14.07
N TRP A 373 13.65 13.13 -12.95
CA TRP A 373 13.09 13.33 -11.60
C TRP A 373 12.46 14.70 -11.41
N LYS A 374 13.12 15.77 -11.89
CA LYS A 374 12.56 17.13 -11.83
C LYS A 374 11.23 17.20 -12.57
N ALA A 375 11.14 16.57 -13.75
CA ALA A 375 9.90 16.51 -14.51
C ALA A 375 8.81 15.71 -13.78
N LEU A 376 9.17 14.59 -13.14
CA LEU A 376 8.24 13.81 -12.32
C LEU A 376 7.70 14.63 -11.14
N ILE A 377 8.59 15.30 -10.39
CA ILE A 377 8.22 16.11 -9.21
C ILE A 377 7.40 17.32 -9.62
N GLN A 378 7.70 17.94 -10.75
CA GLN A 378 6.92 19.07 -11.26
C GLN A 378 5.47 18.65 -11.54
N ARG A 379 5.27 17.45 -12.08
CA ARG A 379 3.95 16.91 -12.38
C ARG A 379 3.24 16.34 -11.15
N TYR A 380 3.98 15.66 -10.27
CA TYR A 380 3.48 14.97 -9.08
C TYR A 380 4.32 15.39 -7.85
N PRO A 381 4.05 16.57 -7.25
CA PRO A 381 4.86 17.18 -6.20
C PRO A 381 4.61 16.56 -4.81
N SER A 382 4.64 15.23 -4.72
CA SER A 382 4.42 14.52 -3.46
C SER A 382 5.66 14.55 -2.57
N ALA A 383 5.46 14.48 -1.25
CA ALA A 383 6.57 14.32 -0.31
C ALA A 383 7.36 13.03 -0.58
N TYR A 384 6.67 11.97 -1.02
CA TYR A 384 7.30 10.70 -1.38
C TYR A 384 8.28 10.86 -2.55
N ASN A 385 7.87 11.50 -3.65
CA ASN A 385 8.72 11.74 -4.82
C ASN A 385 9.90 12.66 -4.49
N LEU A 386 9.70 13.68 -3.64
CA LEU A 386 10.79 14.53 -3.16
C LEU A 386 11.83 13.73 -2.34
N ASN A 387 11.37 12.82 -1.46
CA ASN A 387 12.29 11.97 -0.68
C ASN A 387 13.03 10.97 -1.58
N ARG A 388 12.37 10.35 -2.57
CA ARG A 388 13.05 9.47 -3.56
C ARG A 388 14.11 10.24 -4.34
N PHE A 389 13.79 11.44 -4.83
CA PHE A 389 14.78 12.28 -5.51
C PHE A 389 15.96 12.65 -4.62
N ALA A 390 15.72 13.02 -3.36
CA ALA A 390 16.79 13.31 -2.40
C ALA A 390 17.67 12.07 -2.16
N SER A 391 17.09 10.88 -1.98
CA SER A 391 17.86 9.65 -1.77
C SER A 391 18.74 9.34 -2.99
N ARG A 392 18.24 9.51 -4.22
CA ARG A 392 19.03 9.33 -5.45
C ARG A 392 20.11 10.39 -5.64
N ALA A 393 19.83 11.66 -5.33
CA ALA A 393 20.85 12.71 -5.35
C ALA A 393 22.01 12.41 -4.40
N CYS A 394 21.70 11.90 -3.21
CA CYS A 394 22.72 11.47 -2.26
C CYS A 394 23.56 10.28 -2.77
N GLN A 395 22.93 9.29 -3.44
CA GLN A 395 23.66 8.18 -4.07
C GLN A 395 24.59 8.70 -5.16
N ALA A 396 24.08 9.56 -6.05
CA ALA A 396 24.85 10.15 -7.13
C ALA A 396 25.87 11.22 -6.71
N HIS A 397 26.06 11.45 -5.40
CA HIS A 397 26.96 12.47 -4.86
C HIS A 397 26.64 13.92 -5.32
N ASP A 398 25.39 14.22 -5.66
CA ASP A 398 24.91 15.56 -6.05
C ASP A 398 24.38 16.31 -4.81
N LYS A 399 25.30 17.00 -4.12
CA LYS A 399 25.01 17.78 -2.91
C LYS A 399 23.93 18.84 -3.15
N ASP A 400 24.04 19.60 -4.23
CA ASP A 400 23.12 20.71 -4.53
C ASP A 400 21.69 20.20 -4.76
N ALA A 401 21.52 19.12 -5.52
CA ALA A 401 20.22 18.50 -5.72
C ALA A 401 19.65 17.94 -4.42
N PHE A 402 20.48 17.30 -3.59
CA PHE A 402 20.08 16.77 -2.29
C PHE A 402 19.59 17.87 -1.35
N GLU A 403 20.37 18.94 -1.18
CA GLU A 403 20.03 20.06 -0.28
C GLU A 403 18.78 20.80 -0.76
N THR A 404 18.66 21.02 -2.07
CA THR A 404 17.46 21.59 -2.69
C THR A 404 16.22 20.76 -2.40
N ALA A 405 16.30 19.43 -2.56
CA ALA A 405 15.19 18.54 -2.28
C ALA A 405 14.86 18.52 -0.77
N LEU A 406 15.87 18.49 0.09
CA LEU A 406 15.72 18.46 1.55
C LEU A 406 15.01 19.71 2.07
N GLY A 407 15.32 20.90 1.53
CA GLY A 407 14.61 22.14 1.84
C GLY A 407 13.12 22.06 1.53
N LYS A 408 12.73 21.40 0.43
CA LYS A 408 11.31 21.20 0.05
C LYS A 408 10.61 20.10 0.86
N ILE A 409 11.35 19.08 1.31
CA ILE A 409 10.83 18.01 2.17
C ILE A 409 10.42 18.58 3.53
N GLY A 410 11.29 19.38 4.15
CA GLY A 410 11.07 19.91 5.49
C GLY A 410 10.83 18.80 6.52
N LYS A 411 9.71 18.85 7.23
CA LYS A 411 9.33 17.83 8.24
C LYS A 411 8.65 16.58 7.64
N ARG A 412 8.39 16.54 6.34
CA ARG A 412 7.63 15.46 5.66
C ARG A 412 8.55 14.35 5.16
N VAL A 413 9.35 13.79 6.06
CA VAL A 413 10.26 12.69 5.72
C VAL A 413 9.44 11.41 5.53
N SER A 414 9.59 10.77 4.38
CA SER A 414 8.95 9.48 4.09
C SER A 414 9.99 8.38 4.19
N GLN A 415 10.03 7.65 5.30
CA GLN A 415 11.03 6.59 5.53
C GLN A 415 11.04 5.55 4.41
N GLY A 416 9.87 5.17 3.87
CA GLY A 416 9.76 4.20 2.78
C GLY A 416 10.28 4.68 1.40
N ALA A 417 10.79 5.91 1.28
CA ALA A 417 11.43 6.43 0.07
C ALA A 417 12.97 6.35 0.12
N TRP A 418 13.53 5.86 1.22
CA TRP A 418 14.96 5.70 1.44
C TRP A 418 15.31 4.21 1.41
N PRO A 419 16.33 3.79 0.63
CA PRO A 419 16.69 2.39 0.57
C PRO A 419 17.32 1.94 1.90
N PRO A 420 17.25 0.65 2.27
CA PRO A 420 17.65 0.18 3.60
C PRO A 420 19.10 0.49 3.99
N ASN A 421 19.99 0.60 3.00
CA ASN A 421 21.42 0.88 3.18
C ASN A 421 21.77 2.38 3.09
N LEU A 422 20.79 3.28 2.94
CA LEU A 422 21.01 4.72 2.85
C LEU A 422 19.94 5.49 3.61
N SER A 423 20.32 6.07 4.75
CA SER A 423 19.42 6.91 5.54
C SER A 423 19.65 8.40 5.26
N LEU A 424 18.63 9.21 5.55
CA LEU A 424 18.73 10.67 5.50
C LEU A 424 19.90 11.19 6.35
N ASP A 425 20.13 10.62 7.53
CA ASP A 425 21.21 11.05 8.42
C ASP A 425 22.59 10.70 7.87
N LEU A 426 22.74 9.55 7.21
CA LEU A 426 23.99 9.20 6.51
C LEU A 426 24.28 10.21 5.40
N CYS A 427 23.27 10.59 4.62
CA CYS A 427 23.41 11.59 3.56
C CYS A 427 23.74 12.98 4.11
N ARG A 428 23.09 13.41 5.20
CA ARG A 428 23.41 14.67 5.88
C ARG A 428 24.86 14.67 6.36
N ARG A 429 25.31 13.61 7.05
CA ARG A 429 26.70 13.51 7.53
C ARG A 429 27.71 13.52 6.40
N ARG A 430 27.37 12.93 5.25
CA ARG A 430 28.21 12.94 4.05
C ARG A 430 28.48 14.37 3.57
N PHE A 431 27.43 15.19 3.44
CA PHE A 431 27.56 16.53 2.86
C PHE A 431 27.84 17.66 3.86
N LEU A 432 27.53 17.48 5.15
CA LEU A 432 27.77 18.46 6.22
C LEU A 432 29.18 18.39 6.84
N LYS A 433 29.94 17.32 6.59
CA LYS A 433 31.35 17.24 7.03
C LYS A 433 32.32 18.01 6.13
N GLU A 434 31.85 18.48 4.98
CA GLU A 434 32.66 19.15 3.95
C GLU A 434 32.43 20.67 3.89
N SER A 435 31.61 21.22 4.79
CA SER A 435 31.43 22.66 5.02
C SER A 435 32.16 23.08 6.29
#